data_AF-A0A0Q0KSL7-F1
#
_entry.id   AF-A0A0Q0KSL7-F1
#
_cell.length_a   1.000
_cell.length_b   1.000
_cell.length_c   1.000
_cell.angle_alpha   90.00
_cell.angle_beta   90.00
_cell.angle_gamma   90.00
#
_symmetry.space_group_name_H-M   'P 1'
#
loop_
_entity.id
_entity.type
_entity.pdbx_description
1 polymer ?
#
loop_
_entity_poly.entity_id
_entity_poly.type
_entity_poly.pdbx_seq_one_letter_code
_entity_poly.pdbx_strand_id
1 'polypeptide(L)'
;MKINSEFFPLTEVATRFVGQLAHCRRLQISVLEASEHHVLLELPYSQDIIGDPDTGVIHGGVVTTLIDTASGTAVVSAILEKYQSLEISPTLDLRVDYMKPAEPDKPIFAFAECYRLSSNVAFTRAIAYQDSIDDPIAHAVGSFMRISPEMVGEEFRQALMGESDITVNELATENGTTLTKEATTQASLTDIVAAEINVHDIVKRAIDLNDYSYLLAKVPYTQFIGMSVNRFGDEMVFKLPAKDDNIGNPILPAIHGGVIAGFMEMSAIVQLMVFMQAKKVPKIIDFSIDYLRAGLHQDTFAECKITRQGRRVANVSINCWQTNRKQLIATARAHFLLDQ
;
A
#
# COMPACT_ATOMS: atom_id res chain seq x y z
N MET A 1 3.60 14.23 -19.64
CA MET A 1 3.64 13.61 -20.99
C MET A 1 2.25 13.76 -21.60
N LYS A 2 2.10 14.17 -22.87
CA LYS A 2 0.75 14.20 -23.50
C LYS A 2 0.34 12.74 -23.77
N ILE A 3 -0.73 12.28 -23.13
CA ILE A 3 -1.30 10.94 -23.36
C ILE A 3 -1.69 10.85 -24.83
N ASN A 4 -1.10 9.90 -25.58
CA ASN A 4 -1.48 9.66 -26.96
C ASN A 4 -2.53 8.53 -27.02
N SER A 5 -3.78 8.93 -27.14
CA SER A 5 -4.92 8.01 -27.21
C SER A 5 -4.93 7.14 -28.48
N GLU A 6 -4.16 7.47 -29.52
CA GLU A 6 -4.03 6.61 -30.71
C GLU A 6 -3.31 5.30 -30.41
N PHE A 7 -2.40 5.28 -29.43
CA PHE A 7 -1.65 4.07 -29.06
C PHE A 7 -2.19 3.40 -27.79
N PHE A 8 -2.82 4.18 -26.90
CA PHE A 8 -3.31 3.70 -25.61
C PHE A 8 -4.76 4.17 -25.36
N PRO A 9 -5.75 3.51 -25.99
CA PRO A 9 -7.14 3.98 -26.00
C PRO A 9 -7.82 3.89 -24.62
N LEU A 10 -7.30 3.05 -23.71
CA LEU A 10 -7.90 2.84 -22.39
C LEU A 10 -7.30 3.76 -21.31
N THR A 11 -6.29 4.58 -21.63
CA THR A 11 -5.59 5.42 -20.64
C THR A 11 -6.55 6.37 -19.91
N GLU A 12 -7.55 6.93 -20.59
CA GLU A 12 -8.49 7.86 -19.97
C GLU A 12 -9.38 7.17 -18.93
N VAL A 13 -9.93 5.98 -19.26
CA VAL A 13 -10.73 5.18 -18.33
C VAL A 13 -9.88 4.70 -17.15
N ALA A 14 -8.66 4.22 -17.43
CA ALA A 14 -7.71 3.83 -16.39
C ALA A 14 -7.36 5.00 -15.46
N THR A 15 -7.16 6.21 -16.01
CA THR A 15 -6.91 7.43 -15.24
C THR A 15 -8.08 7.74 -14.32
N ARG A 16 -9.31 7.64 -14.81
CA ARG A 16 -10.51 7.82 -13.97
C ARG A 16 -10.57 6.75 -12.87
N PHE A 17 -10.33 5.48 -13.21
CA PHE A 17 -10.31 4.38 -12.23
C PHE A 17 -9.32 4.61 -11.10
N VAL A 18 -8.05 4.86 -11.42
CA VAL A 18 -7.00 5.16 -10.42
C VAL A 18 -7.35 6.43 -9.64
N GLY A 19 -7.90 7.43 -10.32
CA GLY A 19 -8.37 8.68 -9.72
C GLY A 19 -9.51 8.51 -8.72
N GLN A 20 -10.31 7.44 -8.80
CA GLN A 20 -11.35 7.15 -7.80
C GLN A 20 -10.78 6.58 -6.49
N LEU A 21 -9.58 6.01 -6.51
CA LEU A 21 -8.96 5.37 -5.34
C LEU A 21 -8.32 6.44 -4.44
N ALA A 22 -8.85 6.64 -3.24
CA ALA A 22 -8.39 7.70 -2.33
C ALA A 22 -6.91 7.59 -2.00
N HIS A 23 -6.45 6.37 -1.74
CA HIS A 23 -5.04 6.11 -1.46
C HIS A 23 -4.12 6.43 -2.64
N CYS A 24 -4.53 6.10 -3.88
CA CYS A 24 -3.74 6.42 -5.08
C CYS A 24 -3.66 7.93 -5.32
N ARG A 25 -4.73 8.68 -5.06
CA ARG A 25 -4.69 10.16 -5.11
C ARG A 25 -3.68 10.72 -4.11
N ARG A 26 -3.67 10.18 -2.88
CA ARG A 26 -2.72 10.61 -1.84
C ARG A 26 -1.27 10.28 -2.20
N LEU A 27 -1.04 9.13 -2.84
CA LEU A 27 0.27 8.74 -3.37
C LEU A 27 0.65 9.45 -4.68
N GLN A 28 -0.27 10.21 -5.28
CA GLN A 28 -0.09 10.87 -6.58
C GLN A 28 0.27 9.90 -7.71
N ILE A 29 -0.25 8.66 -7.66
CA ILE A 29 -0.05 7.69 -8.74
C ILE A 29 -0.72 8.20 -10.01
N SER A 30 0.02 8.16 -11.11
CA SER A 30 -0.49 8.56 -12.43
C SER A 30 -0.47 7.40 -13.43
N VAL A 31 -1.42 7.41 -14.36
CA VAL A 31 -1.49 6.45 -15.46
C VAL A 31 -0.78 7.03 -16.67
N LEU A 32 0.23 6.34 -17.17
CA LEU A 32 0.98 6.75 -18.36
C LEU A 32 0.42 6.08 -19.61
N GLU A 33 0.14 4.77 -19.52
CA GLU A 33 -0.33 3.95 -20.63
C GLU A 33 -1.37 2.95 -20.13
N ALA A 34 -2.46 2.77 -20.85
CA ALA A 34 -3.35 1.62 -20.68
C ALA A 34 -3.90 1.15 -22.04
N SER A 35 -3.81 -0.16 -22.24
CA SER A 35 -4.37 -0.89 -23.38
C SER A 35 -4.99 -2.20 -22.90
N GLU A 36 -5.48 -3.01 -23.84
CA GLU A 36 -5.94 -4.37 -23.55
C GLU A 36 -4.79 -5.33 -23.16
N HIS A 37 -3.54 -4.97 -23.48
CA HIS A 37 -2.37 -5.81 -23.23
C HIS A 37 -1.66 -5.46 -21.92
N HIS A 38 -1.51 -4.16 -21.64
CA HIS A 38 -0.76 -3.70 -20.48
C HIS A 38 -1.26 -2.37 -19.90
N VAL A 39 -0.83 -2.10 -18.68
CA VAL A 39 -0.93 -0.82 -18.00
C VAL A 39 0.45 -0.40 -17.49
N LEU A 40 0.78 0.87 -17.64
CA LEU A 40 1.97 1.51 -17.07
C LEU A 40 1.55 2.63 -16.13
N LEU A 41 1.90 2.48 -14.84
CA LEU A 41 1.69 3.49 -13.80
C LEU A 41 3.02 4.10 -13.37
N GLU A 42 2.97 5.35 -12.91
CA GLU A 42 4.09 6.05 -12.27
C GLU A 42 3.71 6.46 -10.84
N LEU A 43 4.60 6.14 -9.90
CA LEU A 43 4.59 6.62 -8.52
C LEU A 43 5.73 7.64 -8.34
N PRO A 44 5.43 8.91 -8.06
CA PRO A 44 6.46 9.90 -7.76
C PRO A 44 7.13 9.62 -6.41
N TYR A 45 8.41 9.99 -6.30
CA TYR A 45 9.10 9.98 -5.02
C TYR A 45 8.54 11.03 -4.06
N SER A 46 8.40 10.68 -2.78
CA SER A 46 8.00 11.60 -1.72
C SER A 46 8.64 11.20 -0.39
N GLN A 47 8.92 12.19 0.46
CA GLN A 47 9.45 11.95 1.81
C GLN A 47 8.46 11.19 2.70
N ASP A 48 7.15 11.34 2.44
CA ASP A 48 6.10 10.73 3.25
C ASP A 48 6.01 9.19 3.10
N ILE A 49 6.57 8.63 2.03
CA ILE A 49 6.46 7.20 1.67
C ILE A 49 7.74 6.41 1.99
N ILE A 50 8.71 7.05 2.64
CA ILE A 50 9.97 6.44 3.04
C ILE A 50 9.73 5.38 4.12
N GLY A 51 10.30 4.20 3.91
CA GLY A 51 10.29 3.08 4.86
C GLY A 51 11.57 2.98 5.71
N ASP A 52 12.70 3.43 5.16
CA ASP A 52 13.98 3.49 5.85
C ASP A 52 14.48 4.95 5.88
N PRO A 53 14.32 5.66 7.01
CA PRO A 53 14.72 7.06 7.15
C PRO A 53 16.22 7.30 6.96
N ASP A 54 17.06 6.29 7.22
CA ASP A 54 18.53 6.45 7.15
C ASP A 54 19.01 6.46 5.69
N THR A 55 18.32 5.71 4.83
CA THR A 55 18.70 5.53 3.42
C THR A 55 17.79 6.30 2.46
N GLY A 56 16.63 6.78 2.92
CA GLY A 56 15.63 7.46 2.08
C GLY A 56 14.86 6.51 1.16
N VAL A 57 14.98 5.19 1.36
CA VAL A 57 14.36 4.16 0.52
C VAL A 57 12.84 4.11 0.75
N ILE A 58 12.08 4.07 -0.35
CA ILE A 58 10.62 3.90 -0.33
C ILE A 58 10.24 2.57 0.34
N HIS A 59 9.21 2.58 1.19
CA HIS A 59 8.73 1.36 1.83
C HIS A 59 8.17 0.34 0.82
N GLY A 60 8.48 -0.95 0.99
CA GLY A 60 8.05 -2.01 0.07
C GLY A 60 6.51 -2.09 -0.09
N GLY A 61 5.77 -1.84 0.99
CA GLY A 61 4.30 -1.70 0.94
C GLY A 61 3.76 -0.66 -0.06
N VAL A 62 4.52 0.40 -0.34
CA VAL A 62 4.15 1.41 -1.34
C VAL A 62 4.39 0.86 -2.76
N VAL A 63 5.49 0.12 -2.96
CA VAL A 63 5.76 -0.62 -4.20
C VAL A 63 4.69 -1.67 -4.44
N THR A 64 4.29 -2.40 -3.40
CA THR A 64 3.20 -3.38 -3.43
C THR A 64 1.87 -2.72 -3.79
N THR A 65 1.59 -1.53 -3.25
CA THR A 65 0.41 -0.74 -3.60
C THR A 65 0.41 -0.36 -5.08
N LEU A 66 1.52 0.17 -5.59
CA LEU A 66 1.65 0.52 -7.00
C LEU A 66 1.43 -0.70 -7.90
N ILE A 67 2.01 -1.85 -7.55
CA ILE A 67 1.84 -3.13 -8.27
C ILE A 67 0.38 -3.61 -8.23
N ASP A 68 -0.26 -3.56 -7.06
CA ASP A 68 -1.66 -3.96 -6.86
C ASP A 68 -2.60 -3.08 -7.70
N THR A 69 -2.39 -1.77 -7.68
CA THR A 69 -3.15 -0.82 -8.50
C THR A 69 -2.92 -1.04 -9.99
N ALA A 70 -1.67 -1.24 -10.45
CA ALA A 70 -1.35 -1.49 -11.86
C ALA A 70 -2.00 -2.79 -12.34
N SER A 71 -1.92 -3.85 -11.53
CA SER A 71 -2.51 -5.16 -11.84
C SER A 71 -4.04 -5.09 -11.87
N GLY A 72 -4.67 -4.46 -10.88
CA GLY A 72 -6.13 -4.26 -10.87
C GLY A 72 -6.61 -3.43 -12.06
N THR A 73 -5.86 -2.39 -12.43
CA THR A 73 -6.15 -1.56 -13.60
C THR A 73 -6.03 -2.38 -14.89
N ALA A 74 -5.00 -3.22 -15.04
CA ALA A 74 -4.84 -4.11 -16.19
C ALA A 74 -6.00 -5.11 -16.31
N VAL A 75 -6.54 -5.60 -15.19
CA VAL A 75 -7.74 -6.46 -15.18
C VAL A 75 -8.97 -5.68 -15.65
N VAL A 76 -9.19 -4.47 -15.13
CA VAL A 76 -10.31 -3.60 -15.56
C VAL A 76 -10.21 -3.31 -17.06
N SER A 77 -9.03 -2.94 -17.56
CA SER A 77 -8.78 -2.69 -18.98
C SER A 77 -9.07 -3.93 -19.85
N ALA A 78 -8.60 -5.11 -19.44
CA ALA A 78 -8.84 -6.35 -20.19
C ALA A 78 -10.32 -6.78 -20.19
N ILE A 79 -11.05 -6.56 -19.08
CA ILE A 79 -12.49 -6.84 -19.00
C ILE A 79 -13.28 -5.89 -19.88
N LEU A 80 -12.97 -4.59 -19.81
CA LEU A 80 -13.65 -3.57 -20.58
C LEU A 80 -13.50 -3.83 -22.08
N GLU A 81 -12.30 -4.13 -22.56
CA GLU A 81 -12.10 -4.44 -23.98
C GLU A 81 -12.88 -5.70 -24.40
N LYS A 82 -12.74 -6.79 -23.63
CA LYS A 82 -13.29 -8.09 -24.01
C LYS A 82 -14.81 -8.20 -23.87
N TYR A 83 -15.38 -7.58 -22.85
CA TYR A 83 -16.79 -7.73 -22.48
C TYR A 83 -17.59 -6.44 -22.59
N GLN A 84 -16.95 -5.31 -22.88
CA GLN A 84 -17.60 -3.99 -22.95
C GLN A 84 -18.38 -3.69 -21.65
N SER A 85 -17.81 -4.12 -20.53
CA SER A 85 -18.41 -4.08 -19.20
C SER A 85 -17.39 -3.67 -18.16
N LEU A 86 -17.87 -3.06 -17.08
CA LEU A 86 -17.07 -2.75 -15.88
C LEU A 86 -17.44 -3.75 -14.79
N GLU A 87 -16.43 -4.45 -14.27
CA GLU A 87 -16.56 -5.42 -13.19
C GLU A 87 -15.68 -4.98 -12.02
N ILE A 88 -16.16 -5.16 -10.79
CA ILE A 88 -15.29 -5.02 -9.61
C ILE A 88 -14.36 -6.22 -9.59
N SER A 89 -13.06 -5.94 -9.49
CA SER A 89 -12.02 -6.96 -9.48
C SER A 89 -11.19 -6.93 -8.20
N PRO A 90 -11.70 -7.40 -7.04
CA PRO A 90 -10.91 -7.43 -5.81
C PRO A 90 -9.72 -8.38 -5.92
N THR A 91 -8.58 -7.97 -5.39
CA THR A 91 -7.38 -8.81 -5.31
C THR A 91 -7.64 -10.01 -4.39
N LEU A 92 -7.36 -11.22 -4.88
CA LEU A 92 -7.39 -12.46 -4.09
C LEU A 92 -6.05 -12.72 -3.43
N ASP A 93 -4.97 -12.63 -4.20
CA ASP A 93 -3.62 -12.83 -3.72
C ASP A 93 -2.61 -12.04 -4.54
N LEU A 94 -1.50 -11.69 -3.90
CA LEU A 94 -0.39 -11.00 -4.53
C LEU A 94 0.93 -11.55 -3.96
N ARG A 95 1.84 -11.88 -4.86
CA ARG A 95 3.19 -12.38 -4.55
C ARG A 95 4.19 -11.41 -5.17
N VAL A 96 5.04 -10.82 -4.35
CA VAL A 96 6.03 -9.82 -4.75
C VAL A 96 7.41 -10.30 -4.34
N ASP A 97 8.31 -10.43 -5.31
CA ASP A 97 9.72 -10.74 -5.10
C ASP A 97 10.54 -9.46 -5.31
N TYR A 98 11.32 -9.05 -4.31
CA TYR A 98 12.15 -7.85 -4.34
C TYR A 98 13.60 -8.18 -4.68
N MET A 99 14.13 -7.58 -5.74
CA MET A 99 15.50 -7.79 -6.21
C MET A 99 16.48 -6.76 -5.62
N LYS A 100 16.02 -5.51 -5.49
CA LYS A 100 16.81 -4.39 -4.98
C LYS A 100 15.90 -3.30 -4.39
N PRO A 101 16.40 -2.43 -3.49
CA PRO A 101 15.67 -1.25 -3.05
C PRO A 101 15.50 -0.25 -4.20
N ALA A 102 14.43 0.54 -4.14
CA ALA A 102 14.28 1.71 -4.99
C ALA A 102 15.33 2.77 -4.64
N GLU A 103 15.96 3.35 -5.65
CA GLU A 103 16.85 4.49 -5.49
C GLU A 103 16.05 5.72 -5.04
N PRO A 104 16.49 6.45 -3.99
CA PRO A 104 15.87 7.68 -3.55
C PRO A 104 15.79 8.75 -4.65
N ASP A 105 14.85 9.69 -4.49
CA ASP A 105 14.63 10.84 -5.38
C ASP A 105 14.23 10.53 -6.82
N LYS A 106 13.95 9.26 -7.13
CA LYS A 106 13.48 8.79 -8.44
C LYS A 106 12.06 8.21 -8.37
N PRO A 107 11.20 8.45 -9.38
CA PRO A 107 9.91 7.78 -9.44
C PRO A 107 10.07 6.27 -9.64
N ILE A 108 9.02 5.52 -9.32
CA ILE A 108 8.92 4.08 -9.61
C ILE A 108 7.82 3.89 -10.65
N PHE A 109 8.11 3.12 -11.68
CA PHE A 109 7.15 2.71 -12.70
C PHE A 109 6.68 1.29 -12.42
N ALA A 110 5.39 1.01 -12.62
CA ALA A 110 4.86 -0.34 -12.60
C ALA A 110 4.20 -0.67 -13.94
N PHE A 111 4.77 -1.67 -14.61
CA PHE A 111 4.22 -2.27 -15.80
C PHE A 111 3.46 -3.54 -15.41
N ALA A 112 2.20 -3.66 -15.79
CA ALA A 112 1.36 -4.82 -15.46
C ALA A 112 0.58 -5.33 -16.66
N GLU A 113 0.41 -6.65 -16.74
CA GLU A 113 -0.33 -7.33 -17.80
C GLU A 113 -1.34 -8.30 -17.19
N CYS A 114 -2.57 -8.31 -17.72
CA CYS A 114 -3.56 -9.35 -17.46
C CYS A 114 -3.36 -10.48 -18.49
N TYR A 115 -2.44 -11.40 -18.20
CA TYR A 115 -2.06 -12.43 -19.18
C TYR A 115 -3.10 -13.55 -19.32
N ARG A 116 -4.06 -13.66 -18.39
CA ARG A 116 -5.14 -14.66 -18.49
C ARG A 116 -6.41 -14.17 -17.81
N LEU A 117 -7.48 -14.06 -18.61
CA LEU A 117 -8.82 -13.73 -18.13
C LEU A 117 -9.75 -14.94 -18.22
N SER A 118 -10.05 -15.57 -17.09
CA SER A 118 -11.02 -16.69 -16.98
C SER A 118 -12.41 -16.19 -16.57
N SER A 119 -13.40 -17.07 -16.39
CA SER A 119 -14.77 -16.66 -16.03
C SER A 119 -14.86 -15.99 -14.67
N ASN A 120 -14.11 -16.46 -13.66
CA ASN A 120 -14.25 -16.01 -12.27
C ASN A 120 -12.98 -15.35 -11.71
N VAL A 121 -11.84 -15.54 -12.39
CA VAL A 121 -10.53 -15.08 -11.92
C VAL A 121 -9.72 -14.53 -13.09
N ALA A 122 -9.07 -13.39 -12.88
CA ALA A 122 -8.05 -12.84 -13.76
C ALA A 122 -6.66 -13.06 -13.14
N PHE A 123 -5.66 -13.33 -13.99
CA PHE A 123 -4.28 -13.52 -13.57
C PHE A 123 -3.40 -12.45 -14.18
N THR A 124 -2.55 -11.88 -13.34
CA THR A 124 -1.69 -10.75 -13.68
C THR A 124 -0.24 -11.06 -13.38
N ARG A 125 0.64 -10.38 -14.12
CA ARG A 125 2.06 -10.25 -13.77
C ARG A 125 2.44 -8.79 -13.86
N ALA A 126 3.35 -8.36 -13.00
CA ALA A 126 3.80 -6.98 -12.96
C ALA A 126 5.29 -6.86 -12.66
N ILE A 127 5.87 -5.74 -13.07
CA ILE A 127 7.27 -5.38 -12.86
C ILE A 127 7.31 -3.95 -12.35
N ALA A 128 7.90 -3.73 -11.18
CA ALA A 128 8.22 -2.42 -10.67
C ALA A 128 9.70 -2.08 -10.96
N TYR A 129 9.98 -0.93 -11.56
CA TYR A 129 11.31 -0.52 -11.98
C TYR A 129 11.48 1.01 -11.96
N GLN A 130 12.70 1.50 -12.18
CA GLN A 130 12.99 2.95 -12.30
C GLN A 130 13.56 3.24 -13.69
N ASP A 131 14.88 3.07 -13.88
CA ASP A 131 15.54 3.45 -15.13
C ASP A 131 15.33 2.44 -16.27
N SER A 132 15.28 1.14 -15.95
CA SER A 132 15.08 0.07 -16.94
C SER A 132 14.26 -1.08 -16.36
N ILE A 133 13.34 -1.61 -17.18
CA ILE A 133 12.52 -2.78 -16.84
C ILE A 133 13.35 -4.08 -16.71
N ASP A 134 14.53 -4.12 -17.34
CA ASP A 134 15.46 -5.25 -17.27
C ASP A 134 16.27 -5.29 -15.95
N ASP A 135 16.21 -4.22 -15.16
CA ASP A 135 16.84 -4.12 -13.84
C ASP A 135 15.78 -3.70 -12.78
N PRO A 136 14.83 -4.61 -12.48
CA PRO A 136 13.64 -4.28 -11.70
C PRO A 136 13.94 -4.12 -10.21
N ILE A 137 13.09 -3.34 -9.54
CA ILE A 137 12.96 -3.34 -8.07
C ILE A 137 12.27 -4.62 -7.63
N ALA A 138 11.16 -4.97 -8.28
CA ALA A 138 10.34 -6.11 -7.91
C ALA A 138 9.62 -6.75 -9.11
N HIS A 139 9.41 -8.06 -9.04
CA HIS A 139 8.42 -8.77 -9.86
C HIS A 139 7.23 -9.16 -9.01
N ALA A 140 6.07 -9.25 -9.63
CA ALA A 140 4.89 -9.76 -8.98
C ALA A 140 3.99 -10.60 -9.88
N VAL A 141 3.26 -11.50 -9.25
CA VAL A 141 2.10 -12.18 -9.83
C VAL A 141 0.93 -12.05 -8.88
N GLY A 142 -0.28 -11.91 -9.43
CA GLY A 142 -1.48 -11.77 -8.62
C GLY A 142 -2.72 -12.34 -9.30
N SER A 143 -3.67 -12.75 -8.48
CA SER A 143 -4.98 -13.22 -8.92
C SER A 143 -6.06 -12.26 -8.44
N PHE A 144 -7.04 -11.97 -9.30
CA PHE A 144 -8.12 -11.03 -9.03
C PHE A 144 -9.45 -11.74 -9.27
N MET A 145 -10.37 -11.64 -8.31
CA MET A 145 -11.72 -12.16 -8.47
C MET A 145 -12.46 -11.31 -9.50
N ARG A 146 -13.31 -11.92 -10.33
CA ARG A 146 -14.24 -11.20 -11.19
C ARG A 146 -15.63 -11.25 -10.57
N ILE A 147 -16.14 -10.09 -10.16
CA ILE A 147 -17.49 -9.97 -9.61
C ILE A 147 -18.40 -9.38 -10.67
N SER A 148 -19.56 -10.00 -10.83
CA SER A 148 -20.55 -9.69 -11.86
C SER A 148 -20.93 -8.20 -11.91
N PRO A 149 -21.25 -7.65 -13.10
CA PRO A 149 -21.57 -6.23 -13.27
C PRO A 149 -22.73 -5.71 -12.41
N GLU A 150 -23.68 -6.56 -11.98
CA GLU A 150 -24.81 -6.11 -11.15
C GLU A 150 -24.38 -5.64 -9.75
N MET A 151 -23.18 -6.01 -9.31
CA MET A 151 -22.60 -5.57 -8.05
C MET A 151 -21.88 -4.22 -8.18
N VAL A 152 -21.70 -3.71 -9.40
CA VAL A 152 -21.11 -2.41 -9.68
C VAL A 152 -22.23 -1.37 -9.67
N GLY A 153 -22.24 -0.48 -8.69
CA GLY A 153 -23.23 0.59 -8.60
C GLY A 153 -23.19 1.51 -9.84
N GLU A 154 -24.37 1.95 -10.28
CA GLU A 154 -24.54 2.80 -11.48
C GLU A 154 -23.71 4.09 -11.41
N GLU A 155 -23.62 4.70 -10.23
CA GLU A 155 -22.82 5.92 -10.01
C GLU A 155 -21.33 5.73 -10.32
N PHE A 156 -20.76 4.58 -9.94
CA PHE A 156 -19.36 4.27 -10.22
C PHE A 156 -19.13 3.97 -11.68
N ARG A 157 -20.08 3.28 -12.33
CA ARG A 157 -20.05 3.05 -13.76
C ARG A 157 -19.99 4.38 -14.51
N GLN A 158 -20.87 5.33 -14.19
CA GLN A 158 -20.89 6.65 -14.80
C GLN A 158 -19.59 7.44 -14.56
N ALA A 159 -19.06 7.40 -13.33
CA ALA A 159 -17.80 8.04 -13.00
C ALA A 159 -16.61 7.47 -13.81
N LEU A 160 -16.60 6.17 -14.10
CA LEU A 160 -15.56 5.54 -14.93
C LEU A 160 -15.73 5.80 -16.42
N MET A 161 -16.97 5.93 -16.90
CA MET A 161 -17.25 6.22 -18.30
C MET A 161 -17.15 7.71 -18.63
N GLY A 162 -17.06 8.59 -17.63
CA GLY A 162 -17.02 10.04 -17.82
C GLY A 162 -18.41 10.63 -18.15
N GLU A 163 -19.48 9.95 -17.75
CA GLU A 163 -20.88 10.33 -18.02
C GLU A 163 -21.50 11.17 -16.89
N SER A 164 -20.74 11.45 -15.82
CA SER A 164 -21.17 12.30 -14.71
C SER A 164 -20.24 13.51 -14.54
N ASP A 165 -20.82 14.72 -14.66
CA ASP A 165 -20.17 16.00 -14.29
C ASP A 165 -20.13 16.15 -12.76
N ILE A 166 -19.57 15.16 -12.05
CA ILE A 166 -19.31 15.31 -10.62
C ILE A 166 -17.92 15.92 -10.49
N THR A 167 -17.85 17.25 -10.48
CA THR A 167 -16.73 17.93 -9.83
C THR A 167 -16.70 17.47 -8.37
N VAL A 168 -15.62 16.80 -7.98
CA VAL A 168 -15.38 16.35 -6.60
C VAL A 168 -15.11 17.58 -5.72
N ASN A 169 -16.17 18.30 -5.36
CA ASN A 169 -16.18 19.33 -4.33
C ASN A 169 -17.64 19.71 -4.07
N GLU A 170 -18.35 18.95 -3.24
CA GLU A 170 -19.53 19.38 -2.46
C GLU A 170 -20.11 18.19 -1.68
N LEU A 171 -19.38 17.72 -0.66
CA LEU A 171 -19.91 16.84 0.39
C LEU A 171 -19.33 17.23 1.77
N ALA A 172 -19.05 18.53 1.96
CA ALA A 172 -18.56 19.05 3.23
C ALA A 172 -19.05 20.47 3.51
N THR A 173 -20.36 20.65 3.62
CA THR A 173 -20.95 21.77 4.36
C THR A 173 -22.27 21.34 4.97
N GLU A 174 -22.27 21.09 6.28
CA GLU A 174 -23.27 21.59 7.22
C GLU A 174 -22.99 21.01 8.61
N ASN A 175 -22.31 21.81 9.44
CA ASN A 175 -22.78 22.17 10.79
C ASN A 175 -21.73 23.07 11.44
N GLY A 176 -22.02 24.36 11.42
CA GLY A 176 -21.27 25.36 12.18
C GLY A 176 -21.66 25.30 13.65
N THR A 177 -20.66 25.28 14.52
CA THR A 177 -20.76 25.88 15.85
C THR A 177 -19.45 26.56 16.20
N THR A 178 -19.57 27.87 16.34
CA THR A 178 -18.55 28.85 16.69
C THR A 178 -18.08 28.63 18.12
N LEU A 179 -16.78 28.41 18.35
CA LEU A 179 -16.15 28.67 19.64
C LEU A 179 -14.78 29.33 19.48
N THR A 180 -14.48 30.17 20.46
CA THR A 180 -13.57 31.31 20.50
C THR A 180 -12.08 30.94 20.48
N LYS A 181 -11.28 31.78 19.81
CA LYS A 181 -9.82 31.79 19.89
C LYS A 181 -9.36 32.21 21.29
N GLU A 182 -8.57 31.38 21.95
CA GLU A 182 -7.61 31.83 22.96
C GLU A 182 -6.20 31.52 22.48
N ALA A 183 -5.33 32.51 22.67
CA ALA A 183 -3.95 32.54 22.23
C ALA A 183 -3.02 31.99 23.32
N THR A 184 -2.11 31.09 22.95
CA THR A 184 -0.95 30.78 23.80
C THR A 184 0.27 30.44 22.94
N THR A 185 1.17 31.41 22.90
CA THR A 185 2.65 31.32 22.80
C THR A 185 3.29 30.25 21.91
N GLN A 186 3.78 30.71 20.76
CA GLN A 186 4.81 30.06 19.94
C GLN A 186 6.10 29.83 20.73
N ALA A 187 6.56 28.58 20.75
CA ALA A 187 7.99 28.26 20.82
C ALA A 187 8.42 27.73 19.44
N SER A 188 9.45 28.36 18.87
CA SER A 188 9.97 28.11 17.53
C SER A 188 10.52 26.70 17.37
N LEU A 189 9.95 25.94 16.42
CA LEU A 189 10.32 24.57 16.04
C LEU A 189 11.53 24.50 15.07
N THR A 190 12.48 25.44 15.14
CA THR A 190 13.57 25.56 14.16
C THR A 190 14.91 24.93 14.54
N ASP A 191 15.01 24.17 15.63
CA ASP A 191 16.30 23.60 16.08
C ASP A 191 16.35 22.05 16.17
N ILE A 192 15.55 21.31 15.38
CA ILE A 192 15.69 19.84 15.29
C ILE A 192 15.92 19.42 13.84
N VAL A 193 17.07 19.79 13.28
CA VAL A 193 17.59 19.18 12.05
C VAL A 193 18.85 18.39 12.41
N ALA A 194 18.83 17.11 12.03
CA ALA A 194 19.98 16.20 11.91
C ALA A 194 20.76 15.85 13.18
N ALA A 195 20.17 15.03 14.05
CA ALA A 195 20.95 14.00 14.73
C ALA A 195 20.82 12.72 13.88
N GLU A 196 21.94 12.13 13.45
CA GLU A 196 21.96 10.83 12.77
C GLU A 196 21.03 9.85 13.51
N ILE A 197 20.01 9.37 12.80
CA ILE A 197 19.10 8.37 13.34
C ILE A 197 19.90 7.06 13.41
N ASN A 198 20.19 6.58 14.62
CA ASN A 198 20.83 5.29 14.82
C ASN A 198 19.74 4.26 15.17
N VAL A 199 19.40 3.38 14.22
CA VAL A 199 18.40 2.31 14.41
C VAL A 199 18.66 1.50 15.68
N HIS A 200 19.92 1.17 15.99
CA HIS A 200 20.26 0.42 17.20
C HIS A 200 19.85 1.17 18.47
N ASP A 201 20.13 2.47 18.55
CA ASP A 201 19.80 3.29 19.72
C ASP A 201 18.28 3.49 19.86
N ILE A 202 17.57 3.62 18.74
CA ILE A 202 16.10 3.70 18.74
C ILE A 202 15.48 2.40 19.23
N VAL A 203 15.92 1.25 18.70
CA VAL A 203 15.42 -0.07 19.10
C VAL A 203 15.73 -0.31 20.58
N LYS A 204 16.96 -0.04 21.01
CA LYS A 204 17.36 -0.16 22.41
C LYS A 204 16.49 0.72 23.32
N ARG A 205 16.31 1.99 22.97
CA ARG A 205 15.46 2.91 23.73
C ARG A 205 14.02 2.44 23.80
N ALA A 206 13.47 1.93 22.69
CA ALA A 206 12.10 1.44 22.63
C ALA A 206 11.91 0.20 23.53
N ILE A 207 12.93 -0.68 23.60
CA ILE A 207 12.97 -1.82 24.52
C ILE A 207 13.07 -1.33 25.98
N ASP A 208 14.00 -0.40 26.27
CA ASP A 208 14.26 0.11 27.61
C ASP A 208 13.05 0.86 28.20
N LEU A 209 12.36 1.67 27.37
CA LEU A 209 11.15 2.40 27.75
C LEU A 209 9.88 1.55 27.66
N ASN A 210 9.98 0.35 27.09
CA ASN A 210 8.85 -0.50 26.77
C ASN A 210 7.76 0.21 25.92
N ASP A 211 8.20 1.09 25.01
CA ASP A 211 7.35 1.89 24.14
C ASP A 211 7.86 1.84 22.69
N TYR A 212 7.19 1.02 21.88
CA TYR A 212 7.52 0.82 20.47
C TYR A 212 6.87 1.84 19.53
N SER A 213 6.04 2.76 20.05
CA SER A 213 5.49 3.85 19.25
C SER A 213 6.59 4.77 18.70
N TYR A 214 7.71 4.87 19.42
CA TYR A 214 8.87 5.66 19.01
C TYR A 214 9.55 5.12 17.73
N LEU A 215 9.55 3.80 17.53
CA LEU A 215 10.07 3.19 16.28
C LEU A 215 9.20 3.61 15.10
N LEU A 216 7.88 3.56 15.26
CA LEU A 216 6.94 3.97 14.23
C LEU A 216 7.06 5.47 13.94
N ALA A 217 7.08 6.32 14.98
CA ALA A 217 7.14 7.78 14.84
C ALA A 217 8.32 8.30 13.99
N LYS A 218 9.36 7.47 13.80
CA LYS A 218 10.55 7.81 13.01
C LYS A 218 10.45 7.40 11.54
N VAL A 219 9.52 6.52 11.17
CA VAL A 219 9.36 6.03 9.81
C VAL A 219 8.21 6.78 9.12
N PRO A 220 8.49 7.62 8.10
CA PRO A 220 7.47 8.44 7.44
C PRO A 220 6.26 7.65 6.96
N TYR A 221 6.48 6.49 6.32
CA TYR A 221 5.37 5.67 5.82
C TYR A 221 4.39 5.23 6.92
N THR A 222 4.87 4.98 8.15
CA THR A 222 3.96 4.61 9.25
C THR A 222 3.02 5.75 9.62
N GLN A 223 3.50 6.99 9.58
CA GLN A 223 2.72 8.20 9.84
C GLN A 223 1.74 8.45 8.68
N PHE A 224 2.19 8.19 7.45
CA PHE A 224 1.38 8.30 6.26
C PHE A 224 0.12 7.44 6.32
N ILE A 225 0.24 6.17 6.75
CA ILE A 225 -0.90 5.26 6.91
C ILE A 225 -1.56 5.32 8.30
N GLY A 226 -0.90 5.98 9.27
CA GLY A 226 -1.39 6.19 10.64
C GLY A 226 -1.24 4.99 11.57
N MET A 227 -0.38 4.02 11.25
CA MET A 227 -0.29 2.80 12.04
C MET A 227 0.28 3.05 13.45
N SER A 228 -0.15 2.24 14.40
CA SER A 228 0.35 2.23 15.77
C SER A 228 0.60 0.80 16.25
N VAL A 229 1.23 0.66 17.42
CA VAL A 229 1.54 -0.63 18.04
C VAL A 229 1.16 -0.59 19.51
N ASN A 230 0.50 -1.65 19.98
CA ASN A 230 0.22 -1.90 21.37
C ASN A 230 0.96 -3.16 21.83
N ARG A 231 1.51 -3.13 23.04
CA ARG A 231 2.19 -4.28 23.64
C ARG A 231 1.34 -4.89 24.75
N PHE A 232 1.29 -6.22 24.78
CA PHE A 232 0.63 -7.01 25.80
C PHE A 232 1.60 -8.10 26.29
N GLY A 233 2.31 -7.85 27.39
CA GLY A 233 3.40 -8.74 27.81
C GLY A 233 4.52 -8.71 26.75
N ASP A 234 4.87 -9.86 26.17
CA ASP A 234 5.85 -9.94 25.06
C ASP A 234 5.22 -9.92 23.67
N GLU A 235 3.89 -9.90 23.60
CA GLU A 235 3.18 -9.85 22.33
C GLU A 235 3.01 -8.40 21.87
N MET A 236 3.22 -8.17 20.57
CA MET A 236 2.87 -6.91 19.92
C MET A 236 1.65 -7.12 19.02
N VAL A 237 0.73 -6.18 19.12
CA VAL A 237 -0.44 -6.07 18.25
C VAL A 237 -0.34 -4.75 17.54
N PHE A 238 -0.20 -4.80 16.22
CA PHE A 238 -0.18 -3.62 15.39
C PHE A 238 -1.61 -3.21 15.05
N LYS A 239 -1.83 -1.92 14.86
CA LYS A 239 -3.13 -1.34 14.50
C LYS A 239 -2.96 -0.39 13.32
N LEU A 240 -3.73 -0.61 12.27
CA LEU A 240 -4.01 0.34 11.21
C LEU A 240 -5.38 0.98 11.51
N PRO A 241 -5.45 2.30 11.75
CA PRO A 241 -6.71 2.94 12.09
C PRO A 241 -7.64 3.04 10.88
N ALA A 242 -8.94 3.14 11.15
CA ALA A 242 -9.90 3.62 10.16
C ALA A 242 -9.54 5.06 9.75
N LYS A 243 -8.99 5.21 8.54
CA LYS A 243 -8.53 6.49 7.99
C LYS A 243 -9.01 6.59 6.55
N ASP A 244 -9.69 7.69 6.20
CA ASP A 244 -10.31 7.86 4.88
C ASP A 244 -9.30 7.78 3.73
N ASP A 245 -8.10 8.30 3.98
CA ASP A 245 -6.97 8.26 3.05
C ASP A 245 -6.45 6.84 2.73
N ASN A 246 -6.85 5.83 3.50
CA ASN A 246 -6.46 4.43 3.29
C ASN A 246 -7.49 3.66 2.43
N ILE A 247 -8.61 4.28 2.07
CA ILE A 247 -9.68 3.64 1.31
C ILE A 247 -9.24 3.40 -0.14
N GLY A 248 -9.46 2.17 -0.63
CA GLY A 248 -9.23 1.76 -2.00
C GLY A 248 -10.51 1.62 -2.81
N ASN A 249 -11.63 1.27 -2.18
CA ASN A 249 -12.93 1.20 -2.86
C ASN A 249 -13.86 2.27 -2.29
N PRO A 250 -14.23 3.32 -3.06
CA PRO A 250 -15.12 4.37 -2.57
C PRO A 250 -16.60 3.98 -2.58
N ILE A 251 -17.00 2.95 -3.34
CA ILE A 251 -18.39 2.47 -3.42
C ILE A 251 -18.72 1.61 -2.19
N LEU A 252 -17.83 0.67 -1.89
CA LEU A 252 -17.87 -0.15 -0.68
C LEU A 252 -16.67 0.28 0.15
N PRO A 253 -16.84 1.08 1.22
CA PRO A 253 -15.73 1.71 1.94
C PRO A 253 -14.84 0.62 2.54
N ALA A 254 -13.82 0.25 1.76
CA ALA A 254 -12.88 -0.82 2.04
C ALA A 254 -11.47 -0.29 1.81
N ILE A 255 -10.58 -0.67 2.72
CA ILE A 255 -9.17 -0.34 2.71
C ILE A 255 -8.53 -0.94 1.46
N HIS A 256 -7.66 -0.17 0.81
CA HIS A 256 -6.93 -0.64 -0.36
C HIS A 256 -6.06 -1.87 0.00
N GLY A 257 -6.03 -2.89 -0.87
CA GLY A 257 -5.24 -4.11 -0.66
C GLY A 257 -3.76 -3.81 -0.37
N GLY A 258 -3.13 -3.03 -1.26
CA GLY A 258 -1.79 -2.46 -1.05
C GLY A 258 -1.52 -1.82 0.33
N VAL A 259 -2.49 -1.11 0.93
CA VAL A 259 -2.32 -0.53 2.28
C VAL A 259 -2.28 -1.61 3.35
N ILE A 260 -3.16 -2.63 3.25
CA ILE A 260 -3.13 -3.79 4.14
C ILE A 260 -1.80 -4.52 4.01
N ALA A 261 -1.31 -4.73 2.79
CA ALA A 261 -0.01 -5.34 2.53
C ALA A 261 1.12 -4.54 3.18
N GLY A 262 1.18 -3.23 2.95
CA GLY A 262 2.20 -2.37 3.54
C GLY A 262 2.15 -2.29 5.07
N PHE A 263 0.95 -2.30 5.65
CA PHE A 263 0.76 -2.41 7.10
C PHE A 263 1.29 -3.74 7.65
N MET A 264 1.00 -4.85 6.99
CA MET A 264 1.47 -6.18 7.40
C MET A 264 2.99 -6.32 7.26
N GLU A 265 3.57 -5.79 6.18
CA GLU A 265 5.02 -5.74 5.95
C GLU A 265 5.73 -4.95 7.06
N MET A 266 5.26 -3.72 7.34
CA MET A 266 5.85 -2.89 8.38
C MET A 266 5.72 -3.51 9.78
N SER A 267 4.59 -4.15 10.06
CA SER A 267 4.39 -4.91 11.31
C SER A 267 5.47 -5.98 11.48
N ALA A 268 5.81 -6.71 10.41
CA ALA A 268 6.86 -7.72 10.43
C ALA A 268 8.26 -7.13 10.62
N ILE A 269 8.56 -6.02 9.94
CA ILE A 269 9.83 -5.29 10.07
C ILE A 269 10.04 -4.87 11.53
N VAL A 270 9.04 -4.21 12.14
CA VAL A 270 9.12 -3.75 13.55
C VAL A 270 9.22 -4.93 14.50
N GLN A 271 8.44 -5.99 14.30
CA GLN A 271 8.55 -7.21 15.10
C GLN A 271 9.95 -7.82 15.07
N LEU A 272 10.59 -7.87 13.88
CA LEU A 272 11.95 -8.38 13.74
C LEU A 272 12.98 -7.46 14.40
N MET A 273 12.87 -6.15 14.20
CA MET A 273 13.80 -5.19 14.81
C MET A 273 13.83 -5.31 16.33
N VAL A 274 12.66 -5.38 16.95
CA VAL A 274 12.51 -5.55 18.40
C VAL A 274 13.04 -6.91 18.86
N PHE A 275 12.59 -8.00 18.24
CA PHE A 275 12.95 -9.36 18.66
C PHE A 275 14.46 -9.63 18.55
N MET A 276 15.11 -9.04 17.55
CA MET A 276 16.53 -9.27 17.28
C MET A 276 17.45 -8.18 17.83
N GLN A 277 16.91 -7.09 18.37
CA GLN A 277 17.67 -5.88 18.68
C GLN A 277 18.48 -5.39 17.47
N ALA A 278 17.82 -5.36 16.30
CA ALA A 278 18.48 -5.13 15.03
C ALA A 278 19.17 -3.76 14.99
N LYS A 279 20.34 -3.72 14.34
CA LYS A 279 21.12 -2.48 14.15
C LYS A 279 20.76 -1.74 12.87
N LYS A 280 20.09 -2.43 11.95
CA LYS A 280 19.63 -1.91 10.66
C LYS A 280 18.24 -2.45 10.39
N VAL A 281 17.50 -1.76 9.53
CA VAL A 281 16.19 -2.22 9.05
C VAL A 281 16.37 -3.54 8.26
N PRO A 282 15.66 -4.63 8.63
CA PRO A 282 15.63 -5.86 7.84
C PRO A 282 15.14 -5.58 6.42
N LYS A 283 15.89 -6.06 5.41
CA LYS A 283 15.52 -5.85 4.00
C LYS A 283 14.58 -6.95 3.56
N ILE A 284 13.44 -6.58 2.98
CA ILE A 284 12.51 -7.58 2.45
C ILE A 284 13.10 -8.27 1.22
N ILE A 285 12.90 -9.58 1.13
CA ILE A 285 13.27 -10.43 -0.01
C ILE A 285 12.02 -10.73 -0.84
N ASP A 286 10.94 -11.15 -0.16
CA ASP A 286 9.65 -11.39 -0.78
C ASP A 286 8.51 -11.11 0.20
N PHE A 287 7.36 -10.75 -0.35
CA PHE A 287 6.10 -10.55 0.34
C PHE A 287 4.97 -11.28 -0.38
N SER A 288 4.17 -12.02 0.39
CA SER A 288 3.24 -12.99 -0.14
C SER A 288 1.94 -12.89 0.64
N ILE A 289 0.88 -12.34 0.05
CA ILE A 289 -0.38 -12.05 0.75
C ILE A 289 -1.57 -12.74 0.09
N ASP A 290 -2.45 -13.28 0.94
CA ASP A 290 -3.75 -13.82 0.59
C ASP A 290 -4.84 -12.98 1.25
N TYR A 291 -5.70 -12.33 0.46
CA TYR A 291 -6.86 -11.58 0.92
C TYR A 291 -8.05 -12.53 1.05
N LEU A 292 -8.51 -12.71 2.28
CA LEU A 292 -9.56 -13.68 2.62
C LEU A 292 -10.94 -13.02 2.66
N ARG A 293 -10.99 -11.71 3.00
CA ARG A 293 -12.20 -10.90 3.13
C ARG A 293 -11.87 -9.44 2.83
N ALA A 294 -12.88 -8.64 2.49
CA ALA A 294 -12.71 -7.19 2.39
C ALA A 294 -12.30 -6.61 3.74
N GLY A 295 -11.24 -5.78 3.75
CA GLY A 295 -10.89 -4.96 4.91
C GLY A 295 -11.80 -3.74 4.94
N LEU A 296 -12.89 -3.80 5.71
CA LEU A 296 -13.87 -2.72 5.80
C LEU A 296 -13.24 -1.45 6.39
N HIS A 297 -13.89 -0.29 6.23
CA HIS A 297 -13.44 0.96 6.84
C HIS A 297 -13.63 0.94 8.38
N GLN A 298 -12.72 0.27 9.07
CA GLN A 298 -12.63 0.17 10.51
C GLN A 298 -11.20 -0.18 10.92
N ASP A 299 -10.92 -0.11 12.22
CA ASP A 299 -9.64 -0.50 12.77
C ASP A 299 -9.27 -1.93 12.34
N THR A 300 -8.03 -2.07 11.90
CA THR A 300 -7.46 -3.32 11.41
C THR A 300 -6.23 -3.65 12.23
N PHE A 301 -6.07 -4.90 12.62
CA PHE A 301 -5.03 -5.35 13.53
C PHE A 301 -4.17 -6.41 12.88
N ALA A 302 -2.90 -6.48 13.28
CA ALA A 302 -1.99 -7.53 12.85
C ALA A 302 -1.17 -8.11 14.00
N GLU A 303 -0.89 -9.41 13.90
CA GLU A 303 0.06 -10.14 14.75
C GLU A 303 1.13 -10.75 13.85
N CYS A 304 2.36 -10.80 14.34
CA CYS A 304 3.50 -11.36 13.61
C CYS A 304 4.08 -12.55 14.37
N LYS A 305 4.36 -13.64 13.65
CA LYS A 305 5.03 -14.84 14.17
C LYS A 305 6.32 -15.05 13.41
N ILE A 306 7.44 -14.86 14.11
CA ILE A 306 8.78 -15.03 13.54
C ILE A 306 9.14 -16.52 13.58
N THR A 307 9.51 -17.05 12.43
CA THR A 307 10.17 -18.35 12.28
C THR A 307 11.54 -18.11 11.65
N ARG A 308 12.60 -18.52 12.34
CA ARG A 308 13.96 -18.27 11.85
C ARG A 308 14.46 -19.46 11.04
N GLN A 309 14.74 -19.23 9.75
CA GLN A 309 15.39 -20.21 8.88
C GLN A 309 16.86 -19.80 8.66
N GLY A 310 17.72 -20.07 9.65
CA GLY A 310 19.16 -19.83 9.57
C GLY A 310 19.64 -18.46 10.09
N ARG A 311 20.90 -18.11 9.85
CA ARG A 311 21.53 -16.92 10.47
C ARG A 311 21.19 -15.59 9.79
N ARG A 312 21.00 -15.61 8.47
CA ARG A 312 20.88 -14.42 7.60
C ARG A 312 19.47 -14.14 7.10
N VAL A 313 18.52 -15.06 7.29
CA VAL A 313 17.15 -14.92 6.79
C VAL A 313 16.17 -15.18 7.92
N ALA A 314 15.14 -14.34 8.01
CA ALA A 314 13.98 -14.55 8.86
C ALA A 314 12.74 -14.75 8.00
N ASN A 315 11.87 -15.66 8.40
CA ASN A 315 10.55 -15.86 7.82
C ASN A 315 9.52 -15.37 8.83
N VAL A 316 8.62 -14.48 8.43
CA VAL A 316 7.57 -13.95 9.29
C VAL A 316 6.22 -14.31 8.68
N SER A 317 5.36 -14.94 9.49
CA SER A 317 3.94 -15.08 9.18
C SER A 317 3.17 -13.95 9.85
N ILE A 318 2.29 -13.29 9.11
CA ILE A 318 1.48 -12.17 9.57
C ILE A 318 0.01 -12.53 9.40
N ASN A 319 -0.78 -12.37 10.44
CA ASN A 319 -2.23 -12.54 10.38
C ASN A 319 -2.89 -11.20 10.65
N CYS A 320 -3.89 -10.84 9.83
CA CYS A 320 -4.58 -9.58 9.90
C CYS A 320 -6.10 -9.77 10.08
N TRP A 321 -6.72 -9.03 11.01
CA TRP A 321 -8.14 -9.11 11.33
C TRP A 321 -8.71 -7.74 11.71
N GLN A 322 -10.04 -7.60 11.76
CA GLN A 322 -10.68 -6.34 12.19
C GLN A 322 -11.57 -6.51 13.43
N THR A 323 -12.32 -7.61 13.50
CA THR A 323 -13.25 -7.88 14.62
C THR A 323 -12.74 -8.99 15.54
N ASN A 324 -12.33 -10.12 14.97
CA ASN A 324 -11.95 -11.31 15.73
C ASN A 324 -10.74 -12.00 15.09
N ARG A 325 -9.73 -12.37 15.89
CA ARG A 325 -8.53 -13.11 15.45
C ARG A 325 -8.82 -14.45 14.75
N LYS A 326 -10.00 -15.05 14.96
CA LYS A 326 -10.45 -16.26 14.26
C LYS A 326 -11.00 -15.98 12.85
N GLN A 327 -11.31 -14.73 12.53
CA GLN A 327 -11.85 -14.29 11.25
C GLN A 327 -10.88 -13.31 10.61
N LEU A 328 -9.82 -13.87 10.03
CA LEU A 328 -8.80 -13.09 9.34
C LEU A 328 -9.36 -12.44 8.07
N ILE A 329 -8.94 -11.21 7.79
CA ILE A 329 -9.20 -10.55 6.50
C ILE A 329 -8.06 -10.78 5.51
N ALA A 330 -6.84 -11.00 6.01
CA ALA A 330 -5.67 -11.34 5.21
C ALA A 330 -4.66 -12.16 6.01
N THR A 331 -3.88 -12.96 5.31
CA THR A 331 -2.68 -13.61 5.86
C THR A 331 -1.52 -13.35 4.92
N ALA A 332 -0.33 -13.16 5.47
CA ALA A 332 0.87 -12.94 4.69
C ALA A 332 2.05 -13.75 5.22
N ARG A 333 3.00 -13.98 4.31
CA ARG A 333 4.33 -14.49 4.61
C ARG A 333 5.34 -13.55 3.98
N ALA A 334 6.40 -13.27 4.71
CA ALA A 334 7.50 -12.46 4.22
C ALA A 334 8.84 -13.06 4.63
N HIS A 335 9.82 -12.99 3.74
CA HIS A 335 11.20 -13.29 4.06
C HIS A 335 12.02 -12.01 4.10
N PHE A 336 12.87 -11.91 5.11
CA PHE A 336 13.74 -10.76 5.31
C PHE A 336 15.19 -11.19 5.36
N LEU A 337 16.03 -10.45 4.66
CA LEU A 337 17.48 -10.49 4.78
C LEU A 337 17.88 -9.70 6.03
N LEU A 338 18.68 -10.36 6.87
CA LEU A 338 19.20 -9.83 8.12
C LEU A 338 20.65 -9.42 7.89
N ASP A 339 20.93 -8.13 8.06
CA ASP A 339 22.29 -7.58 8.08
C ASP A 339 22.84 -7.64 9.52
N GLN A 340 24.13 -7.95 9.68
CA GLN A 340 24.79 -8.02 11.00
C GLN A 340 25.17 -6.65 11.56
#